data_AF-W2ZU55-F1
#
_entry.id   AF-W2ZU55-F1
#
_cell.length_a   1.000
_cell.length_b   1.000
_cell.length_c   1.000
_cell.angle_alpha   90.00
_cell.angle_beta   90.00
_cell.angle_gamma   90.00
#
_symmetry.space_group_name_H-M   'P 1'
#
loop_
_entity.id
_entity.type
_entity.pdbx_description
1 polymer ?
#
loop_
_entity_poly.entity_id
_entity_poly.type
_entity_poly.pdbx_seq_one_letter_code
_entity_poly.pdbx_strand_id
1 'polypeptide(L)'
;MESKTLLNTLSPQLQALVEASLGAKLPSPAASESSHDPSKPQSTNTDAKTQSNASSPIVLDASHHAAKLNPSELFTFKHPDSPGFVIKEAFLGHREALEVRDALTELATSGTFHDAKVGAGQNLRNDRAVRGDRIHWIQTPSDLNAPAQSIHPAILHLRRQVESLVYGLRKASPEMDLRNIVSTQFAIFPGDGARFVKHVDTYSNVHKDERGGISKDGLVRLITCVYYLNDQWEIEHGGYLRVHVKDSKHLPACHWDVPPKLDTLVVFRSRDVEHEVMPTYRERKAVTIWYYGKPSKASSALARTEVLSVPRPLPSITGNEANHTTQPSIFVAIPSYRDSECRHTVDNLLARATFPERISIGICLQTDENDGTSAYLKSKYSTSKVCVQWVDYRQAAGPCVARAQAQKLWQGEEFYLQIDSHMRFRPGWDCFLISELGKCPSSKPILTTYPLGYTLPNEVIPC
;
A
#
# COMPACT_ATOMS: atom_id res chain seq x y z
N MET A 1 -35.16 28.63 12.31
CA MET A 1 -33.75 28.27 12.49
C MET A 1 -33.53 27.01 11.67
N GLU A 2 -32.94 27.14 10.48
CA GLU A 2 -32.63 25.97 9.64
C GLU A 2 -31.55 25.11 10.31
N SER A 3 -31.80 23.81 10.42
CA SER A 3 -30.84 22.87 10.96
C SER A 3 -29.65 22.75 9.99
N LYS A 4 -28.50 23.31 10.36
CA LYS A 4 -27.25 23.08 9.65
C LYS A 4 -26.78 21.65 9.92
N THR A 5 -27.07 20.73 9.01
CA THR A 5 -26.46 19.41 8.96
C THR A 5 -25.05 19.50 8.34
N LEU A 6 -24.12 18.65 8.77
CA LEU A 6 -22.72 18.55 8.28
C LEU A 6 -22.59 18.41 6.76
N LEU A 7 -23.64 17.91 6.09
CA LEU A 7 -23.75 17.83 4.63
C LEU A 7 -23.76 19.21 3.96
N ASN A 8 -24.28 20.25 4.62
CA ASN A 8 -24.40 21.60 4.07
C ASN A 8 -23.07 22.39 4.11
N THR A 9 -22.02 21.79 4.67
CA THR A 9 -20.66 22.37 4.77
C THR A 9 -19.65 21.71 3.83
N LEU A 10 -20.06 20.69 3.07
CA LEU A 10 -19.16 20.02 2.13
C LEU A 10 -18.96 20.90 0.88
N SER A 11 -17.71 21.01 0.42
CA SER A 11 -17.45 21.62 -0.88
C SER A 11 -18.06 20.75 -1.98
N PRO A 12 -18.49 21.31 -3.12
CA PRO A 12 -19.08 20.55 -4.23
C PRO A 12 -18.19 19.40 -4.72
N GLN A 13 -16.88 19.55 -4.61
CA GLN A 13 -15.90 18.51 -4.93
C GLN A 13 -15.92 17.34 -3.93
N LEU A 14 -16.07 17.62 -2.63
CA LEU A 14 -16.21 16.55 -1.63
C LEU A 14 -17.54 15.82 -1.76
N GLN A 15 -18.62 16.55 -2.06
CA GLN A 15 -19.94 15.96 -2.28
C GLN A 15 -19.94 15.01 -3.49
N ALA A 16 -19.34 15.44 -4.62
CA ALA A 16 -19.19 14.59 -5.79
C ALA A 16 -18.34 13.33 -5.53
N LEU A 17 -17.29 13.43 -4.72
CA LEU A 17 -16.48 12.28 -4.30
C LEU A 17 -17.28 11.30 -3.42
N VAL A 18 -18.12 11.81 -2.53
CA VAL A 18 -18.99 10.98 -1.68
C VAL A 18 -20.07 10.28 -2.52
N GLU A 19 -20.72 10.99 -3.43
CA GLU A 19 -21.73 10.42 -4.34
C GLU A 19 -21.13 9.39 -5.30
N ALA A 20 -19.92 9.64 -5.81
CA ALA A 20 -19.19 8.68 -6.65
C ALA A 20 -18.82 7.41 -5.89
N SER A 21 -18.51 7.52 -4.59
CA SER A 21 -18.18 6.38 -3.74
C SER A 21 -19.43 5.58 -3.32
N LEU A 22 -20.57 6.26 -3.14
CA LEU A 22 -21.85 5.64 -2.77
C LEU A 22 -22.64 5.09 -3.96
N GLY A 23 -22.29 5.46 -5.19
CA GLY A 23 -23.03 5.06 -6.40
C GLY A 23 -24.43 5.67 -6.51
N ALA A 24 -24.77 6.64 -5.66
CA ALA A 24 -26.07 7.32 -5.64
C ALA A 24 -25.90 8.78 -5.21
N LYS A 25 -26.78 9.67 -5.73
CA LYS A 25 -26.78 11.08 -5.35
C LYS A 25 -27.36 11.27 -3.94
N LEU A 26 -26.79 12.22 -3.20
CA LEU A 26 -27.29 12.57 -1.88
C LEU A 26 -28.57 13.41 -2.00
N PRO A 27 -29.54 13.26 -1.08
CA PRO A 27 -30.76 14.06 -1.10
C PRO A 27 -30.45 15.54 -0.86
N SER A 28 -31.00 16.41 -1.71
CA SER A 28 -30.83 17.87 -1.62
C SER A 28 -31.74 18.46 -0.54
N PRO A 29 -31.35 19.53 0.18
CA PRO A 29 -32.18 20.10 1.24
C PRO A 29 -33.38 20.89 0.66
N ALA A 30 -34.55 20.26 0.73
CA ALA A 30 -35.93 20.77 0.75
C ALA A 30 -36.41 21.79 -0.31
N ALA A 31 -37.42 21.38 -1.08
CA ALA A 31 -38.68 22.12 -1.13
C ALA A 31 -39.82 21.15 -0.74
N SER A 32 -40.65 21.62 0.17
CA SER A 32 -41.77 20.96 0.85
C SER A 32 -42.94 20.57 -0.06
N GLU A 33 -43.74 19.62 0.43
CA GLU A 33 -44.92 18.96 -0.19
C GLU A 33 -46.07 19.87 -0.67
N SER A 34 -46.82 19.39 -1.68
CA SER A 34 -48.31 19.33 -1.84
C SER A 34 -48.63 19.10 -3.32
N SER A 35 -49.67 18.41 -3.82
CA SER A 35 -50.78 17.54 -3.38
C SER A 35 -51.47 17.05 -4.69
N HIS A 36 -52.09 15.85 -4.71
CA HIS A 36 -53.21 15.34 -5.58
C HIS A 36 -53.39 15.82 -7.05
N ASP A 37 -53.81 15.06 -8.08
CA ASP A 37 -54.28 13.69 -8.39
C ASP A 37 -54.41 13.65 -9.97
N PRO A 38 -55.14 12.77 -10.69
CA PRO A 38 -54.58 11.80 -11.65
C PRO A 38 -55.03 12.00 -13.14
N SER A 39 -54.28 11.49 -14.13
CA SER A 39 -54.84 10.92 -15.39
C SER A 39 -53.81 10.35 -16.38
N LYS A 40 -54.09 9.11 -16.81
CA LYS A 40 -53.73 8.26 -17.99
C LYS A 40 -53.29 8.95 -19.32
N PRO A 41 -52.88 8.20 -20.38
CA PRO A 41 -52.32 6.83 -20.47
C PRO A 41 -51.13 6.65 -21.47
N GLN A 42 -50.49 5.48 -21.36
CA GLN A 42 -49.81 4.63 -22.38
C GLN A 42 -49.42 5.21 -23.77
N SER A 43 -48.17 4.95 -24.19
CA SER A 43 -47.93 4.41 -25.53
C SER A 43 -46.83 3.35 -25.50
N THR A 44 -47.22 2.16 -25.94
CA THR A 44 -46.39 1.02 -26.32
C THR A 44 -45.72 1.32 -27.66
N ASN A 45 -44.46 0.90 -27.83
CA ASN A 45 -44.06 0.30 -29.10
C ASN A 45 -42.89 -0.67 -28.89
N THR A 46 -43.26 -1.94 -28.98
CA THR A 46 -42.44 -3.06 -29.42
C THR A 46 -41.80 -2.76 -30.77
N ASP A 47 -40.54 -3.18 -30.96
CA ASP A 47 -40.18 -3.95 -32.15
C ASP A 47 -38.85 -4.65 -31.97
N ALA A 48 -38.92 -5.98 -32.02
CA ALA A 48 -37.79 -6.87 -32.17
C ALA A 48 -37.47 -7.03 -33.66
N LYS A 49 -36.20 -6.87 -34.05
CA LYS A 49 -35.66 -7.44 -35.29
C LYS A 49 -34.26 -8.01 -35.06
N THR A 50 -34.17 -9.29 -35.39
CA THR A 50 -32.99 -10.17 -35.43
C THR A 50 -32.16 -9.94 -36.69
N GLN A 51 -30.90 -10.42 -36.66
CA GLN A 51 -29.88 -10.58 -37.73
C GLN A 51 -28.88 -9.41 -37.81
N SER A 52 -27.56 -9.58 -37.96
CA SER A 52 -26.71 -10.70 -38.41
C SER A 52 -25.25 -10.43 -38.03
N ASN A 53 -24.45 -11.49 -37.92
CA ASN A 53 -22.98 -11.46 -37.83
C ASN A 53 -22.36 -10.61 -38.96
N ALA A 54 -21.58 -9.60 -38.59
CA ALA A 54 -20.54 -9.01 -39.43
C ALA A 54 -19.40 -8.49 -38.54
N SER A 55 -18.20 -8.95 -38.86
CA SER A 55 -16.92 -8.66 -38.22
C SER A 55 -16.74 -7.16 -38.00
N SER A 56 -16.70 -6.74 -36.74
CA SER A 56 -16.40 -5.35 -36.36
C SER A 56 -14.97 -5.28 -35.80
N PRO A 57 -14.21 -4.23 -36.13
CA PRO A 57 -12.85 -4.07 -35.64
C PRO A 57 -12.87 -3.95 -34.11
N ILE A 58 -11.86 -4.52 -33.46
CA ILE A 58 -11.65 -4.42 -32.02
C ILE A 58 -11.52 -2.93 -31.68
N VAL A 59 -12.62 -2.31 -31.27
CA VAL A 59 -12.61 -1.03 -30.58
C VAL A 59 -12.19 -1.36 -29.17
N LEU A 60 -10.92 -1.09 -28.86
CA LEU A 60 -10.41 -1.12 -27.48
C LEU A 60 -11.23 -0.12 -26.68
N ASP A 61 -12.07 -0.63 -25.79
CA ASP A 61 -12.86 0.17 -24.85
C ASP A 61 -11.91 1.03 -24.01
N ALA A 62 -12.13 2.35 -24.04
CA ALA A 62 -11.29 3.36 -23.43
C ALA A 62 -11.58 3.55 -21.92
N SER A 63 -12.07 2.51 -21.24
CA SER A 63 -12.54 2.56 -19.85
C SER A 63 -11.51 2.09 -18.82
N HIS A 64 -10.31 1.66 -19.22
CA HIS A 64 -9.24 1.31 -18.28
C HIS A 64 -8.45 2.56 -17.85
N HIS A 65 -8.86 3.17 -16.73
CA HIS A 65 -8.04 4.18 -16.07
C HIS A 65 -6.69 3.59 -15.65
N ALA A 66 -5.60 4.16 -16.17
CA ALA A 66 -4.25 3.77 -15.78
C ALA A 66 -4.09 3.81 -14.26
N ALA A 67 -3.50 2.75 -13.69
CA ALA A 67 -3.31 2.65 -12.25
C ALA A 67 -2.44 3.82 -11.76
N LYS A 68 -2.96 4.58 -10.78
CA LYS A 68 -2.28 5.75 -10.19
C LYS A 68 -1.69 5.39 -8.83
N LEU A 69 -0.62 6.09 -8.48
CA LEU A 69 -0.12 6.08 -7.11
C LEU A 69 -1.01 6.95 -6.22
N ASN A 70 -1.48 6.39 -5.11
CA ASN A 70 -2.19 7.14 -4.07
C ASN A 70 -1.19 7.94 -3.19
N PRO A 71 -1.66 8.86 -2.33
CA PRO A 71 -0.78 9.68 -1.50
C PRO A 71 0.19 8.88 -0.61
N SER A 72 -0.23 7.74 -0.04
CA SER A 72 0.61 6.89 0.81
C SER A 72 1.70 6.16 0.01
N GLU A 73 1.38 5.73 -1.20
CA GLU A 73 2.34 5.15 -2.14
C GLU A 73 3.36 6.19 -2.60
N LEU A 74 2.91 7.42 -2.89
CA LEU A 74 3.82 8.54 -3.18
C LEU A 74 4.75 8.86 -2.01
N PHE A 75 4.23 8.84 -0.77
CA PHE A 75 5.05 9.00 0.43
C PHE A 75 6.13 7.92 0.53
N THR A 76 5.80 6.68 0.19
CA THR A 76 6.73 5.54 0.20
C THR A 76 7.93 5.73 -0.74
N PHE A 77 7.79 6.50 -1.83
CA PHE A 77 8.93 6.81 -2.68
C PHE A 77 9.73 8.03 -2.22
N LYS A 78 9.07 8.97 -1.52
CA LYS A 78 9.70 10.22 -1.06
C LYS A 78 10.49 10.06 0.22
N HIS A 79 9.98 9.30 1.19
CA HIS A 79 10.57 9.26 2.52
C HIS A 79 11.69 8.21 2.60
N PRO A 80 12.95 8.57 2.91
CA PRO A 80 14.08 7.63 2.90
C PRO A 80 13.86 6.43 3.81
N ASP A 81 13.27 6.64 5.00
CA ASP A 81 13.02 5.56 5.98
C ASP A 81 11.76 4.72 5.71
N SER A 82 10.99 5.03 4.65
CA SER A 82 9.88 4.16 4.27
C SER A 82 10.39 2.89 3.59
N PRO A 83 9.55 1.84 3.47
CA PRO A 83 9.96 0.59 2.83
C PRO A 83 10.47 0.75 1.39
N GLY A 84 10.11 1.84 0.70
CA GLY A 84 10.64 2.17 -0.62
C GLY A 84 10.06 1.37 -1.77
N PHE A 85 9.02 0.55 -1.54
CA PHE A 85 8.36 -0.25 -2.57
C PHE A 85 6.83 -0.26 -2.42
N VAL A 86 6.13 -0.51 -3.53
CA VAL A 86 4.67 -0.69 -3.59
C VAL A 86 4.35 -1.87 -4.50
N ILE A 87 3.20 -2.51 -4.25
CA ILE A 87 2.70 -3.65 -5.02
C ILE A 87 1.33 -3.27 -5.59
N LYS A 88 1.12 -3.53 -6.88
CA LYS A 88 -0.15 -3.38 -7.59
C LYS A 88 -0.53 -4.71 -8.21
N GLU A 89 -1.51 -5.39 -7.61
CA GLU A 89 -2.14 -6.58 -8.20
C GLU A 89 -3.21 -6.15 -9.20
N ALA A 90 -3.55 -7.03 -10.14
CA ALA A 90 -4.52 -6.78 -11.20
C ALA A 90 -4.23 -5.48 -11.98
N PHE A 91 -2.96 -5.23 -12.31
CA PHE A 91 -2.50 -3.95 -12.85
C PHE A 91 -3.04 -3.63 -14.25
N LEU A 92 -3.09 -4.60 -15.15
CA LEU A 92 -3.63 -4.45 -16.52
C LEU A 92 -5.04 -5.02 -16.65
N GLY A 93 -5.34 -6.08 -15.91
CA GLY A 93 -6.43 -7.00 -16.20
C GLY A 93 -5.89 -8.35 -16.67
N HIS A 94 -6.56 -9.44 -16.29
CA HIS A 94 -6.09 -10.80 -16.53
C HIS A 94 -5.86 -11.10 -18.02
N ARG A 95 -6.77 -10.66 -18.89
CA ARG A 95 -6.68 -10.91 -20.34
C ARG A 95 -5.49 -10.19 -20.96
N GLU A 96 -5.33 -8.90 -20.66
CA GLU A 96 -4.24 -8.06 -21.13
C GLU A 96 -2.89 -8.58 -20.61
N ALA A 97 -2.83 -9.06 -19.36
CA ALA A 97 -1.64 -9.67 -18.78
C ALA A 97 -1.21 -10.96 -19.53
N LEU A 98 -2.18 -11.79 -19.93
CA LEU A 98 -1.91 -12.98 -20.75
C LEU A 98 -1.40 -12.60 -22.14
N GLU A 99 -2.01 -11.61 -22.80
CA GLU A 99 -1.56 -11.10 -24.10
C GLU A 99 -0.11 -10.58 -24.04
N VAL A 100 0.27 -9.91 -22.95
CA VAL A 100 1.65 -9.47 -22.70
C VAL A 100 2.60 -10.66 -22.53
N ARG A 101 2.22 -11.65 -21.70
CA ARG A 101 3.02 -12.86 -21.47
C ARG A 101 3.30 -13.59 -22.78
N ASP A 102 2.28 -13.77 -23.59
CA ASP A 102 2.36 -14.55 -24.83
C ASP A 102 3.24 -13.81 -25.85
N ALA A 103 3.06 -12.50 -26.01
CA ALA A 103 3.90 -11.67 -26.87
C ALA A 103 5.39 -11.69 -26.48
N LEU A 104 5.69 -11.65 -25.18
CA LEU A 104 7.07 -11.72 -24.69
C LEU A 104 7.67 -13.11 -24.84
N THR A 105 6.86 -14.14 -24.67
CA THR A 105 7.29 -15.53 -24.87
C THR A 105 7.59 -15.78 -26.35
N GLU A 106 6.77 -15.26 -27.27
CA GLU A 106 7.01 -15.32 -28.71
C GLU A 106 8.29 -14.56 -29.10
N LEU A 107 8.47 -13.36 -28.56
CA LEU A 107 9.71 -12.59 -28.71
C LEU A 107 10.93 -13.38 -28.22
N ALA A 108 10.76 -14.18 -27.16
CA ALA A 108 11.83 -15.01 -26.61
C ALA A 108 12.20 -16.22 -27.43
N THR A 109 11.24 -16.80 -28.15
CA THR A 109 11.51 -17.85 -29.14
C THR A 109 12.15 -17.33 -30.42
N SER A 110 11.90 -16.07 -30.80
CA SER A 110 12.40 -15.48 -32.05
C SER A 110 13.73 -14.71 -31.90
N GLY A 111 14.06 -14.24 -30.69
CA GLY A 111 15.28 -13.50 -30.40
C GLY A 111 16.40 -14.34 -29.75
N THR A 112 17.63 -13.85 -29.83
CA THR A 112 18.77 -14.46 -29.12
C THR A 112 18.65 -14.17 -27.62
N PHE A 113 18.24 -15.17 -26.84
CA PHE A 113 18.30 -15.13 -25.38
C PHE A 113 19.73 -15.41 -24.91
N HIS A 114 20.17 -14.68 -23.89
CA HIS A 114 21.49 -14.87 -23.32
C HIS A 114 21.38 -15.20 -21.84
N ASP A 115 22.23 -16.12 -21.36
CA ASP A 115 22.44 -16.32 -19.93
C ASP A 115 22.87 -14.99 -19.31
N ALA A 116 22.25 -14.62 -18.19
CA ALA A 116 22.55 -13.36 -17.56
C ALA A 116 23.93 -13.38 -16.91
N LYS A 117 24.68 -12.28 -17.05
CA LYS A 117 26.06 -12.18 -16.55
C LYS A 117 26.13 -11.32 -15.30
N VAL A 118 27.18 -11.52 -14.50
CA VAL A 118 27.44 -10.78 -13.25
C VAL A 118 28.78 -10.06 -13.38
N GLY A 119 28.83 -8.78 -12.97
CA GLY A 119 30.05 -7.95 -12.92
C GLY A 119 30.08 -6.80 -13.92
N ALA A 120 31.12 -5.96 -13.83
CA ALA A 120 31.33 -4.81 -14.72
C ALA A 120 32.63 -4.98 -15.53
N GLY A 121 32.60 -4.60 -16.82
CA GLY A 121 33.78 -4.57 -17.69
C GLY A 121 34.31 -5.96 -18.08
N GLN A 122 35.63 -6.16 -17.98
CA GLN A 122 36.30 -7.42 -18.35
C GLN A 122 36.04 -8.58 -17.37
N ASN A 123 35.35 -8.34 -16.26
CA ASN A 123 35.02 -9.33 -15.22
C ASN A 123 33.58 -9.85 -15.30
N LEU A 124 32.98 -9.89 -16.49
CA LEU A 124 31.68 -10.51 -16.72
C LEU A 124 31.80 -12.03 -16.56
N ARG A 125 31.26 -12.58 -15.48
CA ARG A 125 31.21 -14.04 -15.24
C ARG A 125 29.76 -14.52 -15.32
N ASN A 126 29.56 -15.68 -15.97
CA ASN A 126 28.30 -16.40 -15.92
C ASN A 126 28.32 -17.25 -14.64
N ASP A 127 27.88 -16.67 -13.53
CA ASP A 127 27.86 -17.33 -12.23
C ASP A 127 26.42 -17.64 -11.82
N ARG A 128 26.00 -18.88 -12.12
CA ARG A 128 24.67 -19.40 -11.76
C ARG A 128 24.43 -19.46 -10.26
N ALA A 129 25.47 -19.37 -9.42
CA ALA A 129 25.30 -19.28 -7.97
C ALA A 129 24.78 -17.91 -7.52
N VAL A 130 25.01 -16.87 -8.34
CA VAL A 130 24.59 -15.48 -8.12
C VAL A 130 23.25 -15.20 -8.81
N ARG A 131 23.12 -15.53 -10.10
CA ARG A 131 21.85 -15.40 -10.84
C ARG A 131 21.67 -16.51 -11.88
N GLY A 132 20.49 -17.14 -11.87
CA GLY A 132 20.17 -18.30 -12.71
C GLY A 132 19.20 -18.02 -13.86
N ASP A 133 18.98 -16.75 -14.20
CA ASP A 133 18.03 -16.34 -15.24
C ASP A 133 18.66 -16.20 -16.64
N ARG A 134 17.80 -16.34 -17.65
CA ARG A 134 18.09 -15.94 -19.02
C ARG A 134 17.37 -14.63 -19.31
N ILE A 135 18.06 -13.70 -19.97
CA ILE A 135 17.54 -12.35 -20.22
C ILE A 135 17.50 -12.01 -21.70
N HIS A 136 16.58 -11.09 -22.03
CA HIS A 136 16.51 -10.42 -23.31
C HIS A 136 16.19 -8.93 -23.11
N TRP A 137 17.00 -8.08 -23.70
CA TRP A 137 16.82 -6.63 -23.65
C TRP A 137 15.84 -6.19 -24.74
N ILE A 138 14.70 -5.64 -24.34
CA ILE A 138 13.69 -5.16 -25.28
C ILE A 138 14.09 -3.76 -25.74
N GLN A 139 14.51 -3.65 -27.00
CA GLN A 139 14.70 -2.35 -27.64
C GLN A 139 13.34 -1.70 -27.84
N THR A 140 13.00 -0.71 -27.01
CA THR A 140 11.76 0.04 -27.15
C THR A 140 12.03 1.38 -27.84
N PRO A 141 11.18 1.83 -28.78
CA PRO A 141 11.28 3.19 -29.29
C PRO A 141 11.10 4.20 -28.16
N SER A 142 11.83 5.31 -28.26
CA SER A 142 11.75 6.44 -27.33
C SER A 142 10.40 7.14 -27.39
N ASP A 143 9.71 7.04 -28.52
CA ASP A 143 8.35 7.54 -28.73
C ASP A 143 7.37 6.37 -28.79
N LEU A 144 6.53 6.23 -27.75
CA LEU A 144 5.50 5.19 -27.68
C LEU A 144 4.28 5.44 -28.58
N ASN A 145 4.23 6.62 -29.23
CA ASN A 145 3.18 7.01 -30.18
C ASN A 145 3.61 6.85 -31.65
N ALA A 146 4.88 6.53 -31.92
CA ALA A 146 5.36 6.26 -33.27
C ALA A 146 4.70 4.98 -33.85
N PRO A 147 4.49 4.89 -35.18
CA PRO A 147 3.91 3.70 -35.81
C PRO A 147 4.70 2.45 -35.44
N ALA A 148 4.07 1.52 -34.71
CA ALA A 148 4.70 0.32 -34.18
C ALA A 148 5.06 -0.66 -35.30
N GLN A 149 6.26 -0.53 -35.86
CA GLN A 149 6.75 -1.46 -36.89
C GLN A 149 7.67 -2.56 -36.33
N SER A 150 7.97 -2.58 -35.02
CA SER A 150 8.93 -3.54 -34.47
C SER A 150 8.58 -4.18 -33.13
N ILE A 151 7.51 -3.76 -32.42
CA ILE A 151 7.17 -4.30 -31.09
C ILE A 151 5.69 -4.62 -31.00
N HIS A 152 5.39 -5.77 -30.41
CA HIS A 152 4.02 -6.25 -30.21
C HIS A 152 3.16 -5.24 -29.43
N PRO A 153 1.92 -4.94 -29.86
CA PRO A 153 1.03 -3.95 -29.23
C PRO A 153 0.81 -4.16 -27.73
N ALA A 154 0.69 -5.42 -27.28
CA ALA A 154 0.53 -5.74 -25.85
C ALA A 154 1.72 -5.27 -25.00
N ILE A 155 2.95 -5.46 -25.50
CA ILE A 155 4.18 -5.00 -24.81
C ILE A 155 4.18 -3.47 -24.71
N LEU A 156 3.78 -2.78 -25.79
CA LEU A 156 3.64 -1.31 -25.77
C LEU A 156 2.55 -0.86 -24.81
N HIS A 157 1.44 -1.59 -24.71
CA HIS A 157 0.38 -1.31 -23.75
C HIS A 157 0.89 -1.37 -22.30
N LEU A 158 1.57 -2.46 -21.91
CA LEU A 158 2.21 -2.56 -20.59
C LEU A 158 3.12 -1.36 -20.33
N ARG A 159 3.98 -1.00 -21.31
CA ARG A 159 4.90 0.12 -21.14
C ARG A 159 4.19 1.45 -20.94
N ARG A 160 3.12 1.75 -21.68
CA ARG A 160 2.34 2.97 -21.51
C ARG A 160 1.70 3.05 -20.12
N GLN A 161 1.21 1.92 -19.60
CA GLN A 161 0.62 1.87 -18.26
C GLN A 161 1.67 2.13 -17.17
N VAL A 162 2.83 1.47 -17.26
CA VAL A 162 3.94 1.70 -16.32
C VAL A 162 4.47 3.13 -16.44
N GLU A 163 4.59 3.67 -17.65
CA GLU A 163 5.01 5.06 -17.87
C GLU A 163 4.02 6.06 -17.29
N SER A 164 2.71 5.85 -17.44
CA SER A 164 1.69 6.71 -16.84
C SER A 164 1.82 6.75 -15.31
N LEU A 165 2.02 5.59 -14.69
CA LEU A 165 2.22 5.46 -13.25
C LEU A 165 3.51 6.20 -12.79
N VAL A 166 4.64 5.97 -13.47
CA VAL A 166 5.93 6.60 -13.12
C VAL A 166 5.95 8.09 -13.45
N TYR A 167 5.22 8.54 -14.48
CA TYR A 167 5.03 9.95 -14.77
C TYR A 167 4.29 10.64 -13.61
N GLY A 168 3.28 9.98 -13.02
CA GLY A 168 2.63 10.43 -11.80
C GLY A 168 3.62 10.62 -10.64
N LEU A 169 4.52 9.65 -10.43
CA LEU A 169 5.59 9.75 -9.44
C LEU A 169 6.55 10.92 -9.73
N ARG A 170 7.00 11.06 -10.98
CA ARG A 170 7.90 12.14 -11.40
C ARG A 170 7.28 13.51 -11.15
N LYS A 171 5.99 13.68 -11.47
CA LYS A 171 5.26 14.92 -11.24
C LYS A 171 5.12 15.24 -9.75
N ALA A 172 4.89 14.21 -8.93
CA ALA A 172 4.75 14.36 -7.49
C ALA A 172 6.09 14.58 -6.77
N SER A 173 7.20 14.05 -7.32
CA SER A 173 8.53 14.06 -6.70
C SER A 173 9.62 14.63 -7.65
N PRO A 174 9.54 15.93 -8.06
CA PRO A 174 10.52 16.53 -8.99
C PRO A 174 11.98 16.42 -8.51
N GLU A 175 12.19 16.35 -7.19
CA GLU A 175 13.49 16.21 -6.53
C GLU A 175 14.25 14.94 -6.89
N MET A 176 13.57 13.90 -7.39
CA MET A 176 14.21 12.65 -7.83
C MET A 176 14.95 12.81 -9.16
N ASP A 177 14.76 13.89 -9.92
CA ASP A 177 15.34 14.13 -11.26
C ASP A 177 15.26 12.91 -12.20
N LEU A 178 14.10 12.24 -12.20
CA LEU A 178 13.79 11.15 -13.13
C LEU A 178 13.78 11.69 -14.57
N ARG A 179 14.64 11.12 -15.42
CA ARG A 179 14.77 11.44 -16.84
C ARG A 179 13.90 10.49 -17.66
N ASN A 180 13.58 10.89 -18.89
CA ASN A 180 12.91 10.03 -19.87
C ASN A 180 13.89 9.02 -20.49
N ILE A 181 14.67 8.36 -19.65
CA ILE A 181 15.65 7.35 -20.05
C ILE A 181 15.27 6.09 -19.30
N VAL A 182 15.00 5.03 -20.06
CA VAL A 182 14.48 3.77 -19.55
C VAL A 182 15.19 2.60 -20.21
N SER A 183 15.25 1.48 -19.49
CA SER A 183 15.66 0.20 -20.03
C SER A 183 14.64 -0.87 -19.66
N THR A 184 14.43 -1.83 -20.55
CA THR A 184 13.46 -2.91 -20.36
C THR A 184 14.16 -4.24 -20.59
N GLN A 185 14.05 -5.14 -19.61
CA GLN A 185 14.59 -6.48 -19.67
C GLN A 185 13.48 -7.47 -19.41
N PHE A 186 13.37 -8.48 -20.27
CA PHE A 186 12.55 -9.66 -20.02
C PHE A 186 13.45 -10.77 -19.48
N ALA A 187 13.07 -11.36 -18.35
CA ALA A 187 13.84 -12.41 -17.67
C ALA A 187 12.99 -13.67 -17.50
N ILE A 188 13.63 -14.83 -17.75
CA ILE A 188 13.06 -16.16 -17.54
C ILE A 188 14.01 -16.95 -16.64
N PHE A 189 13.54 -17.30 -15.45
CA PHE A 189 14.19 -18.28 -14.59
C PHE A 189 13.63 -19.66 -14.96
N PRO A 190 14.46 -20.63 -15.34
CA PRO A 190 13.99 -21.90 -15.92
C PRO A 190 13.33 -22.84 -14.91
N GLY A 191 13.49 -22.62 -13.60
CA GLY A 191 13.12 -23.58 -12.56
C GLY A 191 14.35 -24.15 -11.87
N ASP A 192 14.23 -25.37 -11.33
CA ASP A 192 15.34 -26.15 -10.73
C ASP A 192 16.14 -25.43 -9.63
N GLY A 193 15.47 -24.57 -8.86
CA GLY A 193 16.11 -23.78 -7.81
C GLY A 193 16.87 -22.56 -8.30
N ALA A 194 16.69 -22.16 -9.58
CA ALA A 194 17.21 -20.89 -10.09
C ALA A 194 16.76 -19.73 -9.20
N ARG A 195 17.69 -18.81 -8.93
CA ARG A 195 17.50 -17.71 -7.98
C ARG A 195 18.29 -16.48 -8.42
N PHE A 196 18.09 -15.37 -7.72
CA PHE A 196 18.98 -14.20 -7.79
C PHE A 196 19.26 -13.73 -6.38
N VAL A 197 20.52 -13.82 -5.95
CA VAL A 197 20.94 -13.47 -4.59
C VAL A 197 20.64 -12.02 -4.23
N LYS A 198 20.57 -11.76 -2.93
CA LYS A 198 20.36 -10.45 -2.33
C LYS A 198 21.25 -9.34 -2.89
N HIS A 199 20.64 -8.26 -3.38
CA HIS A 199 21.31 -7.11 -4.00
C HIS A 199 20.44 -5.83 -3.96
N VAL A 200 21.03 -4.71 -4.37
CA VAL A 200 20.32 -3.48 -4.77
C VAL A 200 20.54 -3.25 -6.27
N ASP A 201 19.59 -2.60 -6.94
CA ASP A 201 19.63 -2.42 -8.40
C ASP A 201 20.62 -1.36 -8.87
N THR A 202 20.97 -0.43 -7.99
CA THR A 202 21.97 0.61 -8.24
C THR A 202 23.25 0.30 -7.50
N TYR A 203 24.23 -0.22 -8.23
CA TYR A 203 25.56 -0.45 -7.68
C TYR A 203 26.29 0.88 -7.42
N SER A 204 27.02 0.95 -6.31
CA SER A 204 27.72 2.13 -5.78
C SER A 204 28.78 2.73 -6.70
N ASN A 205 29.20 1.99 -7.73
CA ASN A 205 30.13 2.48 -8.73
C ASN A 205 29.35 3.02 -9.92
N VAL A 206 29.55 4.30 -10.22
CA VAL A 206 29.07 5.01 -11.41
C VAL A 206 29.68 4.38 -12.67
N HIS A 207 29.38 3.14 -13.04
CA HIS A 207 29.92 2.55 -14.28
C HIS A 207 29.04 1.46 -14.89
N LYS A 208 28.63 1.77 -16.13
CA LYS A 208 28.32 0.90 -17.28
C LYS A 208 27.33 -0.25 -17.04
N ASP A 209 26.13 -0.07 -17.62
CA ASP A 209 25.14 -1.12 -17.87
C ASP A 209 25.78 -2.30 -18.64
N GLU A 210 25.19 -3.49 -18.59
CA GLU A 210 25.64 -4.71 -19.31
C GLU A 210 25.79 -4.49 -20.84
N ARG A 211 25.23 -3.39 -21.35
CA ARG A 211 25.38 -2.87 -22.72
C ARG A 211 26.73 -2.17 -22.99
N GLY A 212 27.67 -2.14 -22.04
CA GLY A 212 29.01 -1.59 -22.21
C GLY A 212 29.08 -0.06 -22.39
N GLY A 213 27.95 0.64 -22.31
CA GLY A 213 27.86 2.09 -22.47
C GLY A 213 28.42 2.83 -21.27
N ILE A 214 29.43 3.67 -21.48
CA ILE A 214 29.87 4.68 -20.49
C ILE A 214 28.69 5.62 -20.27
N SER A 215 28.09 5.64 -19.08
CA SER A 215 27.22 6.75 -18.68
C SER A 215 28.13 7.97 -18.50
N LYS A 216 28.39 8.69 -19.61
CA LYS A 216 29.07 9.99 -19.59
C LYS A 216 28.27 11.04 -18.80
N ASP A 217 26.99 10.76 -18.53
CA ASP A 217 26.02 11.73 -18.03
C ASP A 217 25.71 11.60 -16.52
N GLY A 218 26.37 10.66 -15.83
CA GLY A 218 26.22 10.46 -14.37
C GLY A 218 24.84 9.92 -13.94
N LEU A 219 24.07 9.36 -14.88
CA LEU A 219 22.75 8.80 -14.62
C LEU A 219 22.84 7.43 -13.95
N VAL A 220 21.94 7.19 -13.00
CA VAL A 220 21.79 5.93 -12.26
C VAL A 220 20.34 5.47 -12.27
N ARG A 221 20.10 4.17 -12.04
CA ARG A 221 18.75 3.64 -11.83
C ARG A 221 18.19 4.24 -10.54
N LEU A 222 16.96 4.74 -10.57
CA LEU A 222 16.29 5.34 -9.41
C LEU A 222 15.00 4.61 -9.05
N ILE A 223 14.26 4.16 -10.06
CA ILE A 223 13.02 3.39 -9.89
C ILE A 223 13.11 2.13 -10.74
N THR A 224 12.77 1.01 -10.13
CA THR A 224 12.62 -0.29 -10.77
C THR A 224 11.15 -0.68 -10.74
N CYS A 225 10.63 -1.12 -11.88
CA CYS A 225 9.29 -1.67 -12.03
C CYS A 225 9.42 -3.13 -12.49
N VAL A 226 8.97 -4.10 -11.70
CA VAL A 226 8.97 -5.53 -12.04
C VAL A 226 7.52 -5.97 -12.25
N TYR A 227 7.20 -6.44 -13.45
CA TYR A 227 5.88 -6.96 -13.80
C TYR A 227 5.92 -8.48 -13.99
N TYR A 228 5.04 -9.20 -13.30
CA TYR A 228 5.01 -10.65 -13.27
C TYR A 228 3.98 -11.25 -14.25
N LEU A 229 4.37 -12.39 -14.84
CA LEU A 229 3.68 -13.00 -15.99
C LEU A 229 3.28 -14.46 -15.74
N ASN A 230 3.25 -14.89 -14.48
CA ASN A 230 3.14 -16.31 -14.13
C ASN A 230 1.73 -16.65 -13.66
N ASP A 231 0.97 -17.27 -14.55
CA ASP A 231 -0.39 -17.71 -14.28
C ASP A 231 -0.40 -18.97 -13.41
N GLN A 232 -1.45 -19.14 -12.59
CA GLN A 232 -1.64 -20.29 -11.69
C GLN A 232 -0.41 -20.57 -10.78
N TRP A 233 0.09 -19.51 -10.12
CA TRP A 233 1.26 -19.59 -9.25
C TRP A 233 0.93 -19.99 -7.81
N GLU A 234 1.22 -21.24 -7.48
CA GLU A 234 1.11 -21.82 -6.13
C GLU A 234 2.36 -21.62 -5.26
N ILE A 235 2.17 -21.77 -3.94
CA ILE A 235 3.22 -21.60 -2.90
C ILE A 235 4.43 -22.53 -3.17
N GLU A 236 4.18 -23.76 -3.60
CA GLU A 236 5.21 -24.79 -3.83
C GLU A 236 6.19 -24.45 -4.97
N HIS A 237 5.80 -23.56 -5.90
CA HIS A 237 6.68 -23.14 -7.00
C HIS A 237 7.82 -22.20 -6.55
N GLY A 238 7.76 -21.68 -5.33
CA GLY A 238 8.74 -20.74 -4.79
C GLY A 238 8.83 -19.45 -5.60
N GLY A 239 10.05 -18.95 -5.85
CA GLY A 239 10.29 -17.83 -6.77
C GLY A 239 9.84 -16.45 -6.28
N TYR A 240 9.52 -16.32 -5.00
CA TYR A 240 9.13 -15.04 -4.38
C TYR A 240 10.23 -14.00 -4.57
N LEU A 241 9.83 -12.75 -4.82
CA LEU A 241 10.72 -11.61 -4.62
C LEU A 241 10.69 -11.26 -3.14
N ARG A 242 11.79 -11.53 -2.45
CA ARG A 242 11.96 -11.14 -1.06
C ARG A 242 12.56 -9.74 -1.01
N VAL A 243 11.80 -8.79 -0.50
CA VAL A 243 12.25 -7.42 -0.25
C VAL A 243 12.71 -7.32 1.20
N HIS A 244 13.95 -6.88 1.42
CA HIS A 244 14.54 -6.67 2.74
C HIS A 244 14.32 -5.22 3.14
N VAL A 245 13.43 -5.00 4.10
CA VAL A 245 13.19 -3.67 4.68
C VAL A 245 14.30 -3.41 5.68
N LYS A 246 15.07 -2.34 5.43
CA LYS A 246 16.15 -1.93 6.32
C LYS A 246 15.60 -1.50 7.66
N ASP A 247 16.36 -1.80 8.69
CA ASP A 247 16.11 -1.25 10.01
C ASP A 247 16.12 0.27 9.93
N SER A 248 15.12 0.90 10.55
CA SER A 248 15.01 2.35 10.66
C SER A 248 14.47 2.68 12.05
N LYS A 249 14.54 3.97 12.42
CA LYS A 249 13.95 4.45 13.69
C LYS A 249 12.46 4.11 13.84
N HIS A 250 11.77 3.79 12.74
CA HIS A 250 10.32 3.64 12.69
C HIS A 250 9.86 2.24 12.28
N LEU A 251 10.73 1.42 11.70
CA LEU A 251 10.42 0.10 11.15
C LEU A 251 11.58 -0.85 11.45
N PRO A 252 11.37 -1.94 12.23
CA PRO A 252 12.41 -2.93 12.45
C PRO A 252 12.75 -3.64 11.15
N ALA A 253 13.98 -4.17 11.07
CA ALA A 253 14.37 -4.99 9.93
C ALA A 253 13.40 -6.16 9.75
N CYS A 254 12.79 -6.24 8.57
CA CYS A 254 11.90 -7.33 8.21
C CYS A 254 12.07 -7.66 6.74
N HIS A 255 11.38 -8.70 6.29
CA HIS A 255 11.29 -9.01 4.87
C HIS A 255 9.84 -9.11 4.44
N TRP A 256 9.61 -8.82 3.17
CA TRP A 256 8.32 -8.95 2.52
C TRP A 256 8.46 -9.84 1.28
N ASP A 257 7.75 -10.95 1.27
CA ASP A 257 7.79 -11.91 0.17
C ASP A 257 6.63 -11.65 -0.80
N VAL A 258 6.95 -11.23 -2.02
CA VAL A 258 5.97 -10.99 -3.08
C VAL A 258 5.92 -12.21 -4.00
N PRO A 259 4.78 -12.92 -4.11
CA PRO A 259 4.64 -14.02 -5.04
C PRO A 259 4.65 -13.46 -6.47
N PRO A 260 5.33 -14.11 -7.43
CA PRO A 260 5.44 -13.61 -8.80
C PRO A 260 4.18 -13.93 -9.64
N LYS A 261 2.99 -13.65 -9.10
CA LYS A 261 1.70 -13.94 -9.75
C LYS A 261 1.48 -13.08 -10.99
N LEU A 262 0.79 -13.64 -11.99
CA LEU A 262 0.33 -12.92 -13.17
C LEU A 262 -0.33 -11.59 -12.78
N ASP A 263 -0.02 -10.55 -13.56
CA ASP A 263 -0.61 -9.21 -13.41
C ASP A 263 -0.29 -8.48 -12.10
N THR A 264 0.84 -8.85 -11.49
CA THR A 264 1.39 -8.15 -10.32
C THR A 264 2.55 -7.26 -10.74
N LEU A 265 2.44 -5.96 -10.48
CA LEU A 265 3.48 -4.96 -10.66
C LEU A 265 4.09 -4.60 -9.29
N VAL A 266 5.40 -4.75 -9.14
CA VAL A 266 6.15 -4.24 -7.99
C VAL A 266 6.98 -3.05 -8.44
N VAL A 267 6.86 -1.92 -7.75
CA VAL A 267 7.65 -0.72 -8.03
C VAL A 267 8.47 -0.37 -6.80
N PHE A 268 9.78 -0.20 -6.94
CA PHE A 268 10.67 0.06 -5.82
C PHE A 268 11.83 1.00 -6.15
N ARG A 269 12.40 1.65 -5.13
CA ARG A 269 13.59 2.49 -5.27
C ARG A 269 14.82 1.64 -5.53
N SER A 270 15.48 1.87 -6.66
CA SER A 270 16.62 1.06 -7.10
C SER A 270 17.86 1.20 -6.20
N ARG A 271 17.94 2.29 -5.41
CA ARG A 271 19.14 2.67 -4.65
C ARG A 271 19.24 2.06 -3.26
N ASP A 272 18.10 1.77 -2.62
CA ASP A 272 18.09 1.40 -1.21
C ASP A 272 17.22 0.20 -0.87
N VAL A 273 16.32 -0.22 -1.76
CA VAL A 273 15.51 -1.43 -1.60
C VAL A 273 16.34 -2.65 -1.97
N GLU A 274 16.82 -3.32 -0.94
CA GLU A 274 17.58 -4.56 -1.06
C GLU A 274 16.62 -5.73 -1.25
N HIS A 275 16.88 -6.59 -2.21
CA HIS A 275 15.95 -7.65 -2.59
C HIS A 275 16.66 -8.87 -3.17
N GLU A 276 16.00 -10.02 -3.13
CA GLU A 276 16.45 -11.26 -3.75
C GLU A 276 15.28 -12.01 -4.41
N VAL A 277 15.59 -12.78 -5.45
CA VAL A 277 14.65 -13.76 -6.01
C VAL A 277 14.95 -15.08 -5.34
N MET A 278 14.00 -15.53 -4.52
CA MET A 278 14.05 -16.83 -3.86
C MET A 278 14.11 -17.96 -4.88
N PRO A 279 14.66 -19.14 -4.53
CA PRO A 279 14.69 -20.30 -5.43
C PRO A 279 13.31 -20.59 -6.03
N THR A 280 13.27 -20.79 -7.35
CA THR A 280 12.04 -21.15 -8.07
C THR A 280 12.15 -22.54 -8.65
N TYR A 281 11.05 -23.31 -8.57
CA TYR A 281 10.97 -24.70 -9.03
C TYR A 281 10.03 -24.85 -10.23
N ARG A 282 9.56 -23.72 -10.77
CA ARG A 282 8.79 -23.63 -12.00
C ARG A 282 9.35 -22.48 -12.82
N GLU A 283 9.12 -22.52 -14.13
CA GLU A 283 9.52 -21.41 -15.01
C GLU A 283 8.89 -20.10 -14.52
N ARG A 284 9.72 -19.11 -14.19
CA ARG A 284 9.31 -17.81 -13.66
C ARG A 284 9.73 -16.70 -14.61
N LYS A 285 8.74 -16.00 -15.14
CA LYS A 285 8.82 -14.89 -16.09
C LYS A 285 8.55 -13.56 -15.41
N ALA A 286 9.40 -12.57 -15.70
CA ALA A 286 9.20 -11.19 -15.26
C ALA A 286 9.76 -10.21 -16.29
N VAL A 287 9.11 -9.04 -16.41
CA VAL A 287 9.65 -7.89 -17.13
C VAL A 287 10.09 -6.84 -16.13
N THR A 288 11.33 -6.41 -16.22
CA THR A 288 11.87 -5.33 -15.42
C THR A 288 12.07 -4.09 -16.27
N ILE A 289 11.53 -2.95 -15.82
CA ILE A 289 11.72 -1.64 -16.42
C ILE A 289 12.44 -0.74 -15.41
N TRP A 290 13.62 -0.24 -15.77
CA TRP A 290 14.33 0.73 -14.95
C TRP A 290 14.18 2.14 -15.51
N TYR A 291 13.95 3.09 -14.60
CA TYR A 291 13.95 4.52 -14.88
C TYR A 291 15.20 5.17 -14.30
N TYR A 292 15.86 6.00 -15.10
CA TYR A 292 17.14 6.61 -14.78
C TYR A 292 16.99 8.08 -14.40
N GLY A 293 17.87 8.56 -13.52
CA GLY A 293 17.92 9.98 -13.15
C GLY A 293 19.25 10.37 -12.53
N LYS A 294 19.37 11.63 -12.09
CA LYS A 294 20.56 12.09 -11.36
C LYS A 294 20.35 11.93 -9.85
N PRO A 295 21.31 11.35 -9.12
CA PRO A 295 21.20 11.25 -7.67
C PRO A 295 21.26 12.65 -7.04
N SER A 296 20.32 12.97 -6.14
CA SER A 296 20.37 14.23 -5.39
C SER A 296 21.52 14.22 -4.38
N LYS A 297 22.19 15.37 -4.19
CA LYS A 297 23.32 15.53 -3.25
C LYS A 297 22.96 15.20 -1.79
N ALA A 298 21.68 15.26 -1.42
CA ALA A 298 21.21 14.95 -0.06
C ALA A 298 21.28 13.44 0.26
N SER A 299 21.38 12.58 -0.76
CA SER A 299 21.25 11.13 -0.61
C SER A 299 22.60 10.39 -0.61
N SER A 300 23.73 11.10 -0.65
CA SER A 300 25.08 10.52 -0.51
C SER A 300 25.63 10.61 0.92
N ALA A 301 25.02 11.38 1.81
CA ALA A 301 25.50 11.61 3.17
C ALA A 301 25.09 10.51 4.19
N LEU A 302 24.04 9.74 3.92
CA LEU A 302 23.56 8.69 4.84
C LEU A 302 24.30 7.33 4.73
N ALA A 303 25.26 7.20 3.82
CA ALA A 303 26.02 5.96 3.62
C ALA A 303 27.27 5.83 4.52
N ARG A 304 27.42 6.66 5.56
CA ARG A 304 28.46 6.47 6.57
C ARG A 304 27.83 6.02 7.88
N THR A 305 27.91 4.72 8.07
CA THR A 305 27.65 3.95 9.28
C THR A 305 28.22 4.64 10.52
N GLU A 306 27.35 5.15 11.39
CA GLU A 306 27.60 5.07 12.82
C GLU A 306 26.86 3.85 13.35
N VAL A 307 27.62 2.94 13.97
CA VAL A 307 27.10 1.79 14.70
C VAL A 307 26.35 2.34 15.91
N LEU A 308 25.03 2.49 15.79
CA LEU A 308 24.20 2.87 16.93
C LEU A 308 23.74 1.61 17.67
N SER A 309 24.16 1.55 18.93
CA SER A 309 23.81 0.56 19.93
C SER A 309 22.30 0.31 20.01
N VAL A 310 21.95 -0.96 20.27
CA VAL A 310 20.65 -1.48 20.75
C VAL A 310 19.77 -0.36 21.35
N PRO A 311 18.52 -0.17 20.89
CA PRO A 311 17.64 0.86 21.46
C PRO A 311 17.49 0.63 22.97
N ARG A 312 17.87 1.63 23.77
CA ARG A 312 17.55 1.59 25.21
C ARG A 312 16.03 1.63 25.36
N PRO A 313 15.45 0.95 26.36
CA PRO A 313 14.04 1.07 26.69
C PRO A 313 13.64 2.54 26.79
N LEU A 314 12.55 2.92 26.10
CA LEU A 314 11.99 4.27 26.21
C LEU A 314 11.71 4.57 27.69
N PRO A 315 12.07 5.76 28.20
CA PRO A 315 11.87 6.10 29.60
C PRO A 315 10.40 5.87 29.99
N SER A 316 10.19 5.11 31.06
CA SER A 316 8.90 5.08 31.72
C SER A 316 8.76 6.39 32.47
N ILE A 317 8.00 7.33 31.91
CA ILE A 317 7.56 8.51 32.65
C ILE A 317 6.49 7.98 33.63
N THR A 318 6.94 7.47 34.77
CA THR A 318 6.07 7.35 35.94
C THR A 318 5.71 8.77 36.32
N GLY A 319 4.45 9.17 36.07
CA GLY A 319 3.98 10.49 36.44
C GLY A 319 4.32 10.74 37.91
N ASN A 320 4.83 11.94 38.22
CA ASN A 320 4.85 12.41 39.61
C ASN A 320 3.47 12.15 40.21
N GLU A 321 3.40 11.71 41.48
CA GLU A 321 2.19 11.41 42.26
C GLU A 321 1.29 12.65 42.45
N ALA A 322 0.81 13.22 41.35
CA ALA A 322 -0.10 14.34 41.31
C ALA A 322 -1.53 13.80 41.18
N ASN A 323 -2.42 14.30 42.04
CA ASN A 323 -3.82 13.91 42.14
C ASN A 323 -4.51 13.63 40.79
N HIS A 324 -5.21 12.50 40.71
CA HIS A 324 -5.95 12.06 39.52
C HIS A 324 -6.96 13.09 38.97
N THR A 325 -7.44 14.01 39.80
CA THR A 325 -8.45 15.03 39.44
C THR A 325 -7.93 16.17 38.57
N THR A 326 -6.61 16.29 38.37
CA THR A 326 -6.02 17.37 37.54
C THR A 326 -5.44 16.86 36.22
N GLN A 327 -5.56 15.55 35.92
CA GLN A 327 -5.01 14.99 34.69
C GLN A 327 -5.98 15.20 33.52
N PRO A 328 -5.49 15.58 32.34
CA PRO A 328 -6.33 15.75 31.15
C PRO A 328 -6.94 14.41 30.73
N SER A 329 -8.21 14.45 30.31
CA SER A 329 -8.98 13.25 29.95
C SER A 329 -8.65 12.74 28.55
N ILE A 330 -8.73 11.42 28.35
CA ILE A 330 -8.54 10.75 27.07
C ILE A 330 -9.79 9.95 26.72
N PHE A 331 -10.35 10.18 25.55
CA PHE A 331 -11.33 9.28 24.94
C PHE A 331 -10.65 8.34 23.95
N VAL A 332 -10.90 7.05 24.11
CA VAL A 332 -10.40 6.00 23.22
C VAL A 332 -11.55 5.41 22.41
N ALA A 333 -11.49 5.52 21.09
CA ALA A 333 -12.46 4.95 20.18
C ALA A 333 -11.96 3.64 19.58
N ILE A 334 -12.79 2.59 19.67
CA ILE A 334 -12.49 1.23 19.22
C ILE A 334 -13.59 0.72 18.29
N PRO A 335 -13.40 0.72 16.96
CA PRO A 335 -14.19 -0.10 16.05
C PRO A 335 -13.75 -1.57 16.18
N SER A 336 -14.69 -2.47 16.38
CA SER A 336 -14.43 -3.92 16.46
C SER A 336 -15.40 -4.65 15.54
N TYR A 337 -14.88 -5.54 14.69
CA TYR A 337 -15.68 -6.39 13.82
C TYR A 337 -15.33 -7.85 14.06
N ARG A 338 -16.21 -8.56 14.77
CA ARG A 338 -16.06 -9.99 15.12
C ARG A 338 -14.67 -10.33 15.66
N ASP A 339 -14.09 -9.41 16.43
CA ASP A 339 -12.73 -9.52 16.93
C ASP A 339 -12.75 -9.88 18.42
N SER A 340 -12.38 -11.13 18.72
CA SER A 340 -12.31 -11.65 20.08
C SER A 340 -11.23 -10.99 20.93
N GLU A 341 -10.27 -10.29 20.32
CA GLU A 341 -9.19 -9.59 21.03
C GLU A 341 -9.65 -8.26 21.64
N CYS A 342 -10.82 -7.75 21.24
CA CYS A 342 -11.32 -6.46 21.71
C CYS A 342 -11.35 -6.35 23.25
N ARG A 343 -11.81 -7.40 23.93
CA ARG A 343 -11.77 -7.48 25.40
C ARG A 343 -10.37 -7.42 25.98
N HIS A 344 -9.41 -8.10 25.36
CA HIS A 344 -8.02 -8.15 25.82
C HIS A 344 -7.28 -6.83 25.55
N THR A 345 -7.64 -6.14 24.47
CA THR A 345 -7.18 -4.78 24.22
C THR A 345 -7.67 -3.80 25.28
N VAL A 346 -8.96 -3.85 25.65
CA VAL A 346 -9.49 -3.00 26.73
C VAL A 346 -8.82 -3.31 28.08
N ASP A 347 -8.67 -4.59 28.42
CA ASP A 347 -7.98 -5.03 29.64
C ASP A 347 -6.55 -4.48 29.70
N ASN A 348 -5.79 -4.66 28.62
CA ASN A 348 -4.39 -4.28 28.55
C ASN A 348 -4.21 -2.75 28.52
N LEU A 349 -5.07 -2.05 27.79
CA LEU A 349 -5.10 -0.59 27.70
C LEU A 349 -5.21 0.04 29.10
N LEU A 350 -6.20 -0.40 29.87
CA LEU A 350 -6.45 0.11 31.22
C LEU A 350 -5.36 -0.32 32.19
N ALA A 351 -4.93 -1.59 32.15
CA ALA A 351 -3.90 -2.10 33.05
C ALA A 351 -2.51 -1.47 32.84
N ARG A 352 -2.23 -0.95 31.64
CA ARG A 352 -0.94 -0.34 31.29
C ARG A 352 -0.95 1.19 31.35
N ALA A 353 -2.10 1.82 31.59
CA ALA A 353 -2.18 3.25 31.79
C ALA A 353 -1.65 3.64 33.18
N THR A 354 -0.98 4.79 33.26
CA THR A 354 -0.55 5.40 34.53
C THR A 354 -1.76 5.88 35.32
N PHE A 355 -2.73 6.46 34.61
CA PHE A 355 -3.94 7.03 35.20
C PHE A 355 -5.20 6.45 34.53
N PRO A 356 -5.60 5.21 34.85
CA PRO A 356 -6.76 4.56 34.22
C PRO A 356 -8.07 5.38 34.30
N GLU A 357 -8.27 6.12 35.40
CA GLU A 357 -9.49 6.90 35.65
C GLU A 357 -9.72 8.10 34.70
N ARG A 358 -8.67 8.56 34.01
CA ARG A 358 -8.77 9.64 33.02
C ARG A 358 -9.26 9.14 31.66
N ILE A 359 -9.38 7.83 31.49
CA ILE A 359 -9.71 7.19 30.22
C ILE A 359 -11.20 6.88 30.16
N SER A 360 -11.84 7.36 29.09
CA SER A 360 -13.14 6.90 28.62
C SER A 360 -12.94 6.06 27.36
N ILE A 361 -13.76 5.03 27.16
CA ILE A 361 -13.66 4.13 25.99
C ILE A 361 -15.02 4.04 25.30
N GLY A 362 -15.05 4.34 24.00
CA GLY A 362 -16.21 4.12 23.14
C GLY A 362 -15.95 2.98 22.17
N ILE A 363 -16.75 1.92 22.24
CA ILE A 363 -16.58 0.71 21.43
C ILE A 363 -17.77 0.57 20.50
N CYS A 364 -17.51 0.57 19.19
CA CYS A 364 -18.47 0.03 18.21
C CYS A 364 -18.19 -1.45 18.05
N LEU A 365 -18.96 -2.29 18.73
CA LEU A 365 -18.79 -3.74 18.73
C LEU A 365 -19.75 -4.37 17.74
N GLN A 366 -19.24 -4.71 16.55
CA GLN A 366 -20.00 -5.35 15.48
C GLN A 366 -19.79 -6.86 15.57
N THR A 367 -20.71 -7.57 16.21
CA THR A 367 -20.54 -9.00 16.51
C THR A 367 -21.88 -9.72 16.51
N ASP A 368 -21.89 -11.04 16.66
CA ASP A 368 -23.13 -11.79 16.84
C ASP A 368 -23.57 -11.80 18.32
N GLU A 369 -24.82 -12.18 18.59
CA GLU A 369 -25.38 -12.19 19.95
C GLU A 369 -24.72 -13.24 20.87
N ASN A 370 -24.09 -14.27 20.29
CA ASN A 370 -23.45 -15.35 21.01
C ASN A 370 -21.97 -15.08 21.31
N ASP A 371 -21.41 -13.98 20.78
CA ASP A 371 -20.04 -13.58 21.03
C ASP A 371 -19.86 -13.09 22.48
N GLY A 372 -19.06 -13.83 23.24
CA GLY A 372 -18.82 -13.57 24.67
C GLY A 372 -18.14 -12.22 24.96
N THR A 373 -17.64 -11.52 23.94
CA THR A 373 -16.97 -10.21 24.10
C THR A 373 -17.92 -9.14 24.61
N SER A 374 -19.15 -9.07 24.08
CA SER A 374 -20.13 -8.06 24.53
C SER A 374 -20.52 -8.27 25.99
N ALA A 375 -20.82 -9.52 26.35
CA ALA A 375 -21.15 -9.90 27.72
C ALA A 375 -20.00 -9.59 28.69
N TYR A 376 -18.77 -9.94 28.32
CA TYR A 376 -17.57 -9.67 29.12
C TYR A 376 -17.37 -8.17 29.37
N LEU A 377 -17.41 -7.35 28.32
CA LEU A 377 -17.21 -5.90 28.44
C LEU A 377 -18.28 -5.27 29.31
N LYS A 378 -19.55 -5.65 29.11
CA LYS A 378 -20.66 -5.15 29.92
C LYS A 378 -20.57 -5.58 31.38
N SER A 379 -20.17 -6.82 31.66
CA SER A 379 -20.09 -7.33 33.04
C SER A 379 -18.91 -6.77 33.82
N LYS A 380 -17.73 -6.66 33.18
CA LYS A 380 -16.49 -6.23 33.83
C LYS A 380 -16.43 -4.72 34.04
N TYR A 381 -16.99 -3.95 33.11
CA TYR A 381 -16.87 -2.50 33.07
C TYR A 381 -18.19 -1.76 33.27
N SER A 382 -19.19 -2.40 33.89
CA SER A 382 -20.53 -1.84 34.13
C SER A 382 -20.52 -0.52 34.91
N THR A 383 -19.49 -0.27 35.71
CA THR A 383 -19.30 0.95 36.52
C THR A 383 -18.18 1.86 36.01
N SER A 384 -17.56 1.53 34.87
CA SER A 384 -16.45 2.27 34.28
C SER A 384 -16.93 3.18 33.14
N LYS A 385 -16.06 4.07 32.65
CA LYS A 385 -16.32 4.93 31.48
C LYS A 385 -16.21 4.16 30.15
N VAL A 386 -16.59 2.89 30.12
CA VAL A 386 -16.55 2.03 28.91
C VAL A 386 -17.97 1.92 28.36
N CYS A 387 -18.21 2.53 27.20
CA CYS A 387 -19.49 2.49 26.51
C CYS A 387 -19.39 1.56 25.29
N VAL A 388 -20.28 0.56 25.23
CA VAL A 388 -20.34 -0.40 24.12
C VAL A 388 -21.61 -0.17 23.32
N GLN A 389 -21.45 0.32 22.08
CA GLN A 389 -22.48 0.31 21.07
C GLN A 389 -22.40 -1.03 20.32
N TRP A 390 -23.32 -1.94 20.62
CA TRP A 390 -23.42 -3.21 19.91
C TRP A 390 -24.16 -3.03 18.58
N VAL A 391 -23.66 -3.69 17.54
CA VAL A 391 -24.27 -3.75 16.21
C VAL A 391 -24.20 -5.22 15.76
N ASP A 392 -25.27 -5.73 15.17
CA ASP A 392 -25.24 -7.04 14.54
C ASP A 392 -24.19 -7.04 13.40
N TYR A 393 -23.27 -7.99 13.39
CA TYR A 393 -22.19 -8.02 12.39
C TYR A 393 -22.71 -8.04 10.94
N ARG A 394 -23.93 -8.53 10.69
CA ARG A 394 -24.57 -8.58 9.37
C ARG A 394 -24.98 -7.19 8.88
N GLN A 395 -25.09 -6.23 9.79
CA GLN A 395 -25.41 -4.83 9.50
C GLN A 395 -24.16 -3.94 9.39
N ALA A 396 -22.96 -4.51 9.52
CA ALA A 396 -21.73 -3.76 9.42
C ALA A 396 -21.57 -3.16 8.01
N ALA A 397 -21.37 -1.84 7.96
CA ALA A 397 -21.23 -1.07 6.73
C ALA A 397 -19.77 -0.63 6.46
N GLY A 398 -18.81 -1.42 6.95
CA GLY A 398 -17.38 -1.17 6.79
C GLY A 398 -16.74 -0.30 7.88
N PRO A 399 -15.40 -0.16 7.84
CA PRO A 399 -14.61 0.41 8.94
C PRO A 399 -14.87 1.90 9.17
N CYS A 400 -15.18 2.68 8.13
CA CYS A 400 -15.47 4.11 8.27
C CYS A 400 -16.75 4.36 9.09
N VAL A 401 -17.79 3.54 8.88
CA VAL A 401 -19.04 3.63 9.63
C VAL A 401 -18.83 3.21 11.08
N ALA A 402 -18.11 2.11 11.32
CA ALA A 402 -17.78 1.66 12.67
C ALA A 402 -17.01 2.72 13.47
N ARG A 403 -16.04 3.39 12.83
CA ARG A 403 -15.29 4.50 13.43
C ARG A 403 -16.18 5.69 13.75
N ALA A 404 -17.06 6.08 12.83
CA ALA A 404 -18.01 7.16 13.06
C ALA A 404 -19.00 6.84 14.19
N GLN A 405 -19.40 5.57 14.35
CA GLN A 405 -20.23 5.13 15.46
C GLN A 405 -19.48 5.21 16.79
N ALA A 406 -18.25 4.70 16.87
CA ALA A 406 -17.42 4.82 18.07
C ALA A 406 -17.18 6.29 18.45
N GLN A 407 -16.93 7.16 17.46
CA GLN A 407 -16.74 8.61 17.65
C GLN A 407 -17.93 9.31 18.31
N LYS A 408 -19.16 8.87 18.06
CA LYS A 408 -20.37 9.46 18.67
C LYS A 408 -20.42 9.28 20.19
N LEU A 409 -19.59 8.40 20.75
CA LEU A 409 -19.53 8.14 22.17
C LEU A 409 -18.60 9.11 22.91
N TRP A 410 -17.90 10.00 22.20
CA TRP A 410 -17.08 11.06 22.79
C TRP A 410 -17.96 12.08 23.54
N GLN A 411 -17.56 12.47 24.75
CA GLN A 411 -18.32 13.34 25.65
C GLN A 411 -17.57 14.63 26.00
N GLY A 412 -16.59 15.02 25.18
CA GLY A 412 -15.82 16.24 25.42
C GLY A 412 -14.47 16.01 26.11
N GLU A 413 -13.96 14.78 26.15
CA GLU A 413 -12.62 14.50 26.63
C GLU A 413 -11.57 15.32 25.86
N GLU A 414 -10.55 15.79 26.56
CA GLU A 414 -9.56 16.74 26.03
C GLU A 414 -8.73 16.14 24.90
N PHE A 415 -8.35 14.87 25.04
CA PHE A 415 -7.61 14.12 24.02
C PHE A 415 -8.47 13.02 23.41
N TYR A 416 -8.30 12.82 22.11
CA TYR A 416 -8.96 11.76 21.34
C TYR A 416 -7.91 10.79 20.82
N LEU A 417 -8.11 9.49 21.07
CA LEU A 417 -7.27 8.41 20.57
C LEU A 417 -8.12 7.40 19.79
N GLN A 418 -7.74 7.16 18.53
CA GLN A 418 -8.29 6.09 17.71
C GLN A 418 -7.38 4.87 17.77
N ILE A 419 -7.92 3.68 18.02
CA ILE A 419 -7.16 2.43 17.96
C ILE A 419 -7.92 1.33 17.22
N ASP A 420 -7.25 0.23 16.90
CA ASP A 420 -7.87 -1.01 16.44
C ASP A 420 -8.18 -1.95 17.62
N SER A 421 -9.09 -2.90 17.42
CA SER A 421 -9.60 -3.81 18.47
C SER A 421 -8.62 -4.90 18.92
N HIS A 422 -7.46 -5.02 18.29
CA HIS A 422 -6.44 -6.04 18.58
C HIS A 422 -5.09 -5.37 18.85
N MET A 423 -5.02 -4.52 19.87
CA MET A 423 -3.79 -3.82 20.28
C MET A 423 -3.32 -4.20 21.69
N ARG A 424 -2.03 -3.98 21.94
CA ARG A 424 -1.37 -4.05 23.26
C ARG A 424 -0.58 -2.77 23.52
N PHE A 425 -0.57 -2.35 24.78
CA PHE A 425 -0.03 -1.07 25.22
C PHE A 425 1.22 -1.25 26.06
N ARG A 426 2.17 -0.34 25.89
CA ARG A 426 3.31 -0.22 26.80
C ARG A 426 2.85 0.36 28.15
N PRO A 427 3.53 0.04 29.26
CA PRO A 427 3.35 0.76 30.52
C PRO A 427 3.50 2.28 30.34
N GLY A 428 2.57 3.04 30.92
CA GLY A 428 2.55 4.50 30.90
C GLY A 428 2.31 5.12 29.53
N TRP A 429 1.64 4.39 28.63
CA TRP A 429 1.32 4.87 27.27
C TRP A 429 0.56 6.20 27.29
N ASP A 430 -0.33 6.36 28.26
CA ASP A 430 -1.22 7.50 28.40
C ASP A 430 -0.40 8.78 28.61
N CYS A 431 0.47 8.80 29.62
CA CYS A 431 1.35 9.93 29.89
C CYS A 431 2.31 10.19 28.74
N PHE A 432 2.84 9.11 28.15
CA PHE A 432 3.76 9.19 27.03
C PHE A 432 3.14 9.90 25.82
N LEU A 433 1.94 9.51 25.37
CA LEU A 433 1.32 10.11 24.19
C LEU A 433 1.00 11.60 24.40
N ILE A 434 0.54 12.00 25.59
CA ILE A 434 0.31 13.41 25.91
C ILE A 434 1.62 14.19 25.91
N SER A 435 2.69 13.62 26.48
CA SER A 435 4.01 14.26 26.47
C SER A 435 4.55 14.44 25.05
N GLU A 436 4.41 13.44 24.18
CA GLU A 436 4.84 13.53 22.78
C GLU A 436 4.00 14.54 21.98
N LEU A 437 2.67 14.60 22.21
CA LEU A 437 1.81 15.63 21.63
C LEU A 437 2.30 17.04 22.05
N GLY A 438 2.65 17.24 23.32
CA GLY A 438 3.12 18.52 23.84
C GLY A 438 4.48 19.00 23.28
N LYS A 439 5.28 18.09 22.72
CA LYS A 439 6.54 18.44 22.03
C LYS A 439 6.32 18.93 20.60
N CYS A 440 5.14 18.69 20.03
CA CYS A 440 4.85 19.10 18.67
C CYS A 440 4.64 20.62 18.61
N PRO A 441 5.16 21.31 17.59
CA PRO A 441 5.08 22.77 17.49
C PRO A 441 3.67 23.29 17.12
N SER A 442 2.72 22.40 16.83
CA SER A 442 1.35 22.73 16.43
C SER A 442 0.42 22.84 17.64
N SER A 443 -0.55 23.75 17.59
CA SER A 443 -1.61 23.86 18.61
C SER A 443 -2.68 22.77 18.50
N LYS A 444 -2.72 22.02 17.39
CA LYS A 444 -3.56 20.83 17.19
C LYS A 444 -2.74 19.70 16.57
N PRO A 445 -1.78 19.12 17.31
CA PRO A 445 -0.93 18.07 16.78
C PRO A 445 -1.71 16.76 16.67
N ILE A 446 -1.35 15.94 15.69
CA ILE A 446 -1.87 14.57 15.53
C ILE A 446 -0.66 13.64 15.55
N LEU A 447 -0.64 12.71 16.49
CA LEU A 447 0.29 11.58 16.46
C LEU A 447 -0.33 10.44 15.65
N THR A 448 0.42 9.91 14.70
CA THR A 448 0.01 8.71 13.94
C THR A 448 1.18 7.74 13.89
N THR A 449 0.88 6.46 14.02
CA THR A 449 1.88 5.38 13.92
C THR A 449 1.15 4.09 13.55
N TYR A 450 1.86 3.16 12.92
CA TYR A 450 1.42 1.77 12.88
C TYR A 450 1.84 1.07 14.18
N PRO A 451 0.96 0.28 14.82
CA PRO A 451 1.36 -0.51 15.98
C PRO A 451 2.29 -1.65 15.58
N LEU A 452 3.15 -2.07 16.51
CA LEU A 452 3.95 -3.28 16.34
C LEU A 452 3.05 -4.53 16.39
N GLY A 453 3.45 -5.56 15.66
CA GLY A 453 2.84 -6.88 15.80
C GLY A 453 3.13 -7.49 17.18
N TYR A 454 2.23 -8.35 17.66
CA TYR A 454 2.41 -9.14 18.87
C TYR A 454 1.83 -10.54 18.66
N THR A 455 2.42 -11.50 19.36
CA THR A 455 1.90 -12.85 19.47
C THR A 455 0.99 -12.95 20.70
N LEU A 456 -0.10 -13.68 20.57
CA LEU A 456 -1.01 -13.92 21.69
C LEU A 456 -0.28 -14.67 22.83
N PRO A 457 -0.59 -14.36 24.11
CA PRO A 457 -1.63 -13.43 24.53
C PRO A 457 -1.18 -11.95 24.63
N ASN A 458 0.12 -11.67 24.80
CA ASN A 458 0.64 -10.30 25.03
C ASN A 458 2.12 -10.13 24.60
N GLU A 459 2.68 -11.04 23.82
CA GLU A 459 4.12 -11.05 23.48
C GLU A 459 4.38 -10.11 22.31
N VAL A 460 4.77 -8.88 22.62
CA VAL A 460 5.29 -7.96 21.60
C VAL A 460 6.59 -8.55 21.07
N ILE A 461 6.65 -8.81 19.76
CA ILE A 461 7.85 -9.33 19.11
C ILE A 461 8.94 -8.28 19.34
N PRO A 462 9.99 -8.56 20.13
CA PRO A 462 11.04 -7.59 20.39
C PRO A 462 11.69 -7.24 19.06
N CYS A 463 11.76 -5.94 18.76
CA CYS A 463 12.49 -5.42 17.62
C CYS A 463 13.96 -5.84 17.67
#